data_AF-A0A2M9ZLB0-F1
#
_entry.id   AF-A0A2M9ZLB0-F1
#
_cell.length_a   1.000
_cell.length_b   1.000
_cell.length_c   1.000
_cell.angle_alpha   90.00
_cell.angle_beta   90.00
_cell.angle_gamma   90.00
#
_symmetry.space_group_name_H-M   'P 1'
#
loop_
_entity.id
_entity.type
_entity.pdbx_description
1 polymer ?
#
loop_
_entity_poly.entity_id
_entity_poly.type
_entity_poly.pdbx_seq_one_letter_code
_entity_poly.pdbx_strand_id
1 'polypeptide(L)'
;MKTEEIFHFLGVVFINLKRSELAYNEYKKNGKTFLYASILKDCNQRIREALLEKSYLLSPNLQSDAIALLFHLDVWLLKWEQLREKLKPDLEDEFVFQNNITCPRNSVENLEKEFERLRENIPR
;
A
#
# COMPACT_ATOMS: atom_id res chain seq x y z
N MET A 1 -16.66 14.29 -12.81
CA MET A 1 -17.02 14.18 -11.38
C MET A 1 -16.73 12.78 -10.83
N LYS A 2 -17.66 11.81 -10.76
CA LYS A 2 -17.36 10.51 -10.08
C LYS A 2 -16.20 9.71 -10.68
N THR A 3 -16.12 9.56 -12.01
CA THR A 3 -15.03 8.81 -12.68
C THR A 3 -13.66 9.48 -12.51
N GLU A 4 -13.64 10.80 -12.55
CA GLU A 4 -12.41 11.60 -12.37
C GLU A 4 -11.90 11.52 -10.93
N GLU A 5 -12.80 11.56 -9.95
CA GLU A 5 -12.45 11.32 -8.54
C GLU A 5 -11.88 9.91 -8.35
N ILE A 6 -12.52 8.90 -8.96
CA ILE A 6 -12.02 7.51 -8.92
C ILE A 6 -10.62 7.42 -9.53
N PHE A 7 -10.41 8.05 -10.69
CA PHE A 7 -9.12 8.07 -11.37
C PHE A 7 -8.02 8.70 -10.50
N HIS A 8 -8.29 9.85 -9.88
CA HIS A 8 -7.32 10.54 -9.04
C HIS A 8 -6.93 9.71 -7.82
N PHE A 9 -7.91 9.19 -7.06
CA PHE A 9 -7.56 8.45 -5.84
C PHE A 9 -6.93 7.09 -6.17
N LEU A 10 -7.40 6.38 -7.20
CA LEU A 10 -6.73 5.15 -7.64
C LEU A 10 -5.33 5.42 -8.19
N GLY A 11 -5.07 6.60 -8.75
CA GLY A 11 -3.72 7.04 -9.11
C GLY A 11 -2.81 7.17 -7.89
N VAL A 12 -3.31 7.70 -6.78
CA VAL A 12 -2.58 7.76 -5.49
C VAL A 12 -2.30 6.35 -4.95
N VAL A 13 -3.27 5.46 -5.01
CA VAL A 13 -3.10 4.05 -4.61
C VAL A 13 -2.04 3.38 -5.49
N PHE A 14 -2.17 3.51 -6.81
CA PHE A 14 -1.27 2.92 -7.80
C PHE A 14 0.18 3.37 -7.62
N ILE A 15 0.44 4.68 -7.51
CA ILE A 15 1.82 5.16 -7.38
C ILE A 15 2.46 4.69 -6.06
N ASN A 16 1.70 4.61 -4.97
CA ASN A 16 2.23 4.12 -3.70
C ASN A 16 2.42 2.60 -3.69
N LEU A 17 1.61 1.84 -4.43
CA LEU A 17 1.87 0.40 -4.65
C LEU A 17 3.20 0.19 -5.38
N LYS A 18 3.47 0.95 -6.45
CA LYS A 18 4.76 0.88 -7.17
C LYS A 18 5.94 1.33 -6.31
N ARG A 19 5.78 2.40 -5.52
CA ARG A 19 6.80 2.84 -4.54
C ARG A 19 7.06 1.76 -3.48
N SER A 20 6.01 1.12 -2.98
CA SER A 20 6.12 0.04 -1.98
C SER A 20 6.85 -1.17 -2.56
N GLU A 21 6.57 -1.55 -3.81
CA GLU A 21 7.28 -2.62 -4.50
C GLU A 21 8.78 -2.32 -4.65
N LEU A 22 9.14 -1.09 -5.07
CA LEU A 22 10.53 -0.65 -5.16
C LEU A 22 11.21 -0.70 -3.79
N ALA A 23 10.59 -0.12 -2.76
CA ALA A 23 11.12 -0.10 -1.40
C ALA A 23 11.29 -1.51 -0.83
N TYR A 24 10.36 -2.43 -1.12
CA TYR A 24 10.44 -3.83 -0.69
C TYR A 24 11.59 -4.57 -1.38
N ASN A 25 11.83 -4.29 -2.65
CA ASN A 25 12.95 -4.85 -3.38
C ASN A 25 14.29 -4.36 -2.81
N GLU A 26 14.41 -3.07 -2.52
CA GLU A 26 15.62 -2.54 -1.88
C GLU A 26 15.78 -3.02 -0.43
N TYR A 27 14.70 -3.12 0.33
CA TYR A 27 14.70 -3.72 1.68
C TYR A 27 15.27 -5.15 1.66
N LYS A 28 14.87 -6.00 0.71
CA LYS A 28 15.40 -7.36 0.61
C LYS A 28 16.89 -7.40 0.21
N LYS A 29 17.34 -6.48 -0.64
CA LYS A 29 18.73 -6.46 -1.14
C LYS A 29 19.71 -5.87 -0.14
N ASN A 30 19.27 -4.86 0.60
CA ASN A 30 20.13 -4.05 1.46
C ASN A 30 19.90 -4.38 2.94
N GLY A 31 20.01 -5.66 3.32
CA GLY A 31 20.04 -6.06 4.73
C GLY A 31 18.78 -5.79 5.55
N LYS A 32 17.63 -5.52 4.92
CA LYS A 32 16.34 -5.29 5.59
C LYS A 32 16.37 -4.17 6.62
N THR A 33 17.03 -3.06 6.27
CA THR A 33 17.22 -1.95 7.22
C THR A 33 15.93 -1.18 7.52
N PHE A 34 15.95 -0.51 8.67
CA PHE A 34 14.88 0.38 9.13
C PHE A 34 14.57 1.51 8.15
N LEU A 35 15.58 2.00 7.41
CA LEU A 35 15.41 2.98 6.34
C LEU A 35 14.36 2.54 5.31
N TYR A 36 14.55 1.38 4.69
CA TYR A 36 13.62 0.89 3.68
C TYR A 36 12.28 0.45 4.29
N ALA A 37 12.30 -0.11 5.51
CA ALA A 37 11.09 -0.41 6.25
C ALA A 37 10.25 0.86 6.54
N SER A 38 10.89 2.00 6.77
CA SER A 38 10.24 3.30 6.98
C SER A 38 9.61 3.83 5.69
N ILE A 39 10.29 3.66 4.55
CA ILE A 39 9.73 4.00 3.23
C ILE A 39 8.50 3.13 2.92
N LEU A 40 8.57 1.82 3.23
CA LEU A 40 7.42 0.92 3.11
C LEU A 40 6.26 1.36 3.97
N LYS A 41 6.54 1.76 5.22
CA LYS A 41 5.53 2.28 6.15
C LYS A 41 4.85 3.53 5.60
N ASP A 42 5.59 4.49 5.08
CA ASP A 42 5.05 5.69 4.42
C ASP A 42 4.12 5.33 3.25
N CYS A 43 4.54 4.43 2.36
CA CYS A 43 3.71 3.99 1.23
C CYS A 43 2.42 3.32 1.72
N ASN A 44 2.53 2.43 2.70
CA ASN A 44 1.39 1.70 3.26
C ASN A 44 0.38 2.63 3.94
N GLN A 45 0.85 3.67 4.65
CA GLN A 45 -0.03 4.68 5.25
C GLN A 45 -0.80 5.46 4.18
N ARG A 46 -0.11 5.94 3.14
CA ARG A 46 -0.74 6.69 2.05
C ARG A 46 -1.79 5.87 1.28
N ILE A 47 -1.51 4.59 1.04
CA ILE A 47 -2.49 3.67 0.42
C ILE A 47 -3.70 3.54 1.33
N ARG A 48 -3.47 3.26 2.62
CA ARG A 48 -4.54 3.07 3.60
C ARG A 48 -5.44 4.30 3.72
N GLU A 49 -4.87 5.49 3.80
CA GLU A 49 -5.60 6.75 3.86
C GLU A 49 -6.47 6.94 2.61
N ALA A 50 -5.90 6.79 1.42
CA ALA A 50 -6.65 6.91 0.16
C ALA A 50 -7.80 5.89 0.06
N LEU A 51 -7.58 4.65 0.49
CA LEU A 51 -8.62 3.62 0.50
C LEU A 51 -9.73 3.95 1.51
N LEU A 52 -9.39 4.34 2.74
CA LEU A 52 -10.40 4.71 3.74
C LEU A 52 -11.26 5.89 3.29
N GLU A 53 -10.63 6.88 2.66
CA GLU A 53 -11.30 8.11 2.26
C GLU A 53 -12.23 7.91 1.06
N LYS A 54 -11.91 7.02 0.11
CA LYS A 54 -12.57 7.03 -1.21
C LYS A 54 -13.05 5.68 -1.74
N SER A 55 -12.80 4.57 -1.03
CA SER A 55 -13.23 3.25 -1.52
C SER A 55 -14.75 3.12 -1.72
N TYR A 56 -15.56 3.92 -1.02
CA TYR A 56 -17.03 3.97 -1.22
C TYR A 56 -17.44 4.37 -2.65
N LEU A 57 -16.54 4.96 -3.44
CA LEU A 57 -16.78 5.32 -4.83
C LEU A 57 -16.69 4.12 -5.79
N LEU A 58 -16.02 3.04 -5.38
CA LEU A 58 -15.74 1.85 -6.19
C LEU A 58 -16.97 0.96 -6.41
N SER A 59 -16.87 0.05 -7.38
CA SER A 59 -17.85 -1.03 -7.54
C SER A 59 -17.81 -2.01 -6.35
N PRO A 60 -18.89 -2.76 -6.06
CA PRO A 60 -18.92 -3.68 -4.92
C PRO A 60 -17.75 -4.70 -4.87
N ASN A 61 -17.33 -5.20 -6.03
CA ASN A 61 -16.19 -6.12 -6.13
C ASN A 61 -14.89 -5.42 -5.72
N LEU A 62 -14.65 -4.22 -6.24
CA LEU A 62 -13.45 -3.44 -5.92
C LEU A 62 -13.47 -2.88 -4.49
N GLN A 63 -14.65 -2.65 -3.90
CA GLN A 63 -14.77 -2.35 -2.47
C GLN A 63 -14.30 -3.55 -1.61
N SER A 64 -14.65 -4.77 -2.00
CA SER A 64 -14.19 -5.98 -1.31
C SER A 64 -12.67 -6.14 -1.42
N ASP A 65 -12.11 -5.84 -2.60
CA ASP A 65 -10.66 -5.82 -2.81
C ASP A 65 -9.96 -4.73 -1.97
N ALA A 66 -10.53 -3.53 -1.89
CA ALA A 66 -10.04 -2.45 -1.05
C ALA A 66 -10.06 -2.83 0.45
N ILE A 67 -11.13 -3.47 0.92
CA ILE A 67 -11.26 -3.94 2.31
C ILE A 67 -10.19 -5.00 2.63
N ALA A 68 -9.95 -5.94 1.72
CA ALA A 68 -8.91 -6.96 1.89
C ALA A 68 -7.52 -6.32 2.02
N LEU A 69 -7.21 -5.34 1.16
CA LEU A 69 -5.96 -4.60 1.23
C LEU A 69 -5.85 -3.75 2.50
N LEU A 70 -6.92 -3.07 2.91
CA LEU A 70 -6.98 -2.32 4.17
C LEU A 70 -6.64 -3.20 5.37
N PHE A 71 -7.27 -4.37 5.48
CA PHE A 71 -7.00 -5.32 6.57
C PHE A 71 -5.52 -5.73 6.63
N HIS A 72 -4.91 -6.01 5.47
CA HIS A 72 -3.48 -6.30 5.40
C HIS A 72 -2.62 -5.13 5.90
N LEU A 73 -2.92 -3.90 5.46
CA LEU A 73 -2.18 -2.70 5.82
C LEU A 73 -2.33 -2.36 7.30
N ASP A 74 -3.54 -2.50 7.88
CA ASP A 74 -3.80 -2.29 9.30
C ASP A 74 -2.91 -3.19 10.16
N VAL A 75 -2.90 -4.50 9.87
CA VAL A 75 -2.09 -5.47 10.62
C VAL A 75 -0.60 -5.17 10.45
N TRP A 76 -0.16 -4.86 9.22
CA TRP A 76 1.24 -4.56 8.93
C TRP A 76 1.71 -3.31 9.70
N LEU A 77 0.93 -2.22 9.68
CA LEU A 77 1.27 -0.95 10.32
C LEU A 77 1.31 -1.08 11.84
N LEU A 78 0.36 -1.79 12.44
CA LEU A 78 0.36 -2.03 13.89
C LEU A 78 1.59 -2.83 14.34
N LYS A 79 1.96 -3.88 13.61
CA LYS A 79 3.17 -4.67 13.90
C LYS A 79 4.45 -3.85 13.73
N TRP A 80 4.50 -3.01 12.69
CA TRP A 80 5.62 -2.13 12.45
C TRP A 80 5.83 -1.15 13.61
N GLU A 81 4.77 -0.47 14.05
CA GLU A 81 4.88 0.52 15.15
C GLU A 81 5.27 -0.18 16.45
N GLN A 82 4.65 -1.32 16.76
CA GLN A 82 5.00 -2.13 17.94
C GLN A 82 6.49 -2.49 17.97
N LEU A 83 7.06 -2.92 16.84
CA LEU A 83 8.48 -3.26 16.78
C LEU A 83 9.36 -2.02 16.90
N ARG A 84 8.99 -0.92 16.23
CA ARG A 84 9.72 0.35 16.25
C ARG A 84 9.80 0.93 17.66
N GLU A 85 8.70 0.94 18.40
CA GLU A 85 8.66 1.40 19.79
C GLU A 85 9.55 0.54 20.71
N LYS A 86 9.59 -0.77 20.46
CA LYS A 86 10.40 -1.73 21.22
C LYS A 86 11.90 -1.59 20.94
N LEU A 87 12.29 -1.49 19.67
CA LEU A 87 13.69 -1.52 19.25
C LEU A 87 14.36 -0.14 19.25
N LYS A 88 13.60 0.93 18.97
CA LYS A 88 14.12 2.29 18.73
C LYS A 88 15.33 2.29 17.76
N PRO A 89 15.17 1.73 16.54
CA PRO A 89 16.28 1.49 15.62
C PRO A 89 16.83 2.79 15.00
N ASP A 90 18.11 2.79 14.68
CA ASP A 90 18.73 3.72 13.74
C ASP A 90 18.43 3.29 12.28
N LEU A 91 18.69 4.16 11.31
CA LEU A 91 18.30 3.93 9.90
C LEU A 91 18.91 2.67 9.29
N GLU A 92 20.12 2.31 9.69
CA GLU A 92 20.86 1.17 9.14
C GLU A 92 20.66 -0.12 9.93
N ASP A 93 19.92 -0.08 11.04
CA ASP A 93 19.64 -1.26 11.84
C ASP A 93 18.71 -2.21 11.09
N GLU A 94 18.95 -3.52 11.23
CA GLU A 94 18.04 -4.55 10.71
C GLU A 94 16.66 -4.41 11.39
N PHE A 95 15.60 -4.38 10.58
CA PHE A 95 14.24 -4.18 11.05
C PHE A 95 13.28 -5.20 10.46
N VAL A 96 13.11 -6.34 11.16
CA VAL A 96 12.29 -7.46 10.70
C VAL A 96 11.25 -7.84 11.74
N PHE A 97 9.98 -7.94 11.33
CA PHE A 97 8.91 -8.51 12.15
C PHE A 97 8.18 -9.64 11.42
N GLN A 98 7.67 -10.60 12.20
CA GLN A 98 6.82 -11.65 11.65
C GLN A 98 5.43 -11.12 11.34
N ASN A 99 5.00 -11.30 10.08
CA ASN A 99 3.63 -11.04 9.65
C ASN A 99 3.02 -12.30 9.03
N ASN A 100 1.96 -12.79 9.64
CA ASN A 100 1.23 -13.97 9.18
C ASN A 100 0.11 -13.61 8.19
N ILE A 101 -0.17 -12.32 8.01
CA ILE A 101 -1.15 -11.83 7.04
C ILE A 101 -0.42 -11.51 5.75
N THR A 102 -0.68 -12.32 4.73
CA THR A 102 -0.11 -12.15 3.40
C THR A 102 -0.78 -10.99 2.66
N CYS A 103 -0.03 -10.35 1.76
CA CYS A 103 -0.58 -9.31 0.89
C CYS A 103 -1.61 -9.94 -0.06
N PRO A 104 -2.84 -9.40 -0.17
CA PRO A 104 -3.89 -9.94 -1.02
C PRO A 104 -3.61 -9.58 -2.49
N ARG A 105 -2.72 -10.36 -3.13
CA ARG A 105 -2.21 -10.07 -4.49
C ARG A 105 -3.31 -9.85 -5.53
N ASN A 106 -4.34 -10.71 -5.55
CA ASN A 106 -5.46 -10.57 -6.49
C ASN A 106 -6.20 -9.24 -6.31
N SER A 107 -6.42 -8.82 -5.06
CA SER A 107 -7.09 -7.55 -4.76
C SER A 107 -6.26 -6.33 -5.16
N VAL A 108 -4.95 -6.40 -4.93
CA VAL A 108 -4.01 -5.37 -5.42
C VAL A 108 -4.07 -5.28 -6.95
N GLU A 109 -3.97 -6.41 -7.64
CA GLU A 109 -4.01 -6.46 -9.11
C GLU A 109 -5.32 -5.92 -9.67
N ASN A 110 -6.47 -6.21 -9.04
CA ASN A 110 -7.76 -5.69 -9.48
C ASN A 110 -7.85 -4.17 -9.37
N LEU A 111 -7.35 -3.59 -8.27
CA LEU A 111 -7.29 -2.14 -8.09
C LEU A 111 -6.35 -1.47 -9.10
N GLU A 112 -5.19 -2.08 -9.36
CA GLU A 112 -4.26 -1.60 -10.39
C GLU A 112 -4.87 -1.66 -11.80
N LYS A 113 -5.53 -2.78 -12.15
CA LYS A 113 -6.23 -2.94 -13.44
C LYS A 113 -7.32 -1.90 -13.63
N GLU A 114 -8.07 -1.56 -12.58
CA GLU A 114 -9.09 -0.52 -12.67
C GLU A 114 -8.47 0.86 -12.94
N PHE A 115 -7.37 1.20 -12.25
CA PHE A 115 -6.66 2.45 -12.54
C PHE A 115 -6.19 2.50 -13.99
N GLU A 116 -5.58 1.43 -14.48
CA GLU A 116 -5.09 1.32 -15.85
C GLU A 116 -6.21 1.48 -16.87
N ARG A 117 -7.33 0.78 -16.65
CA ARG A 117 -8.54 0.91 -17.48
C ARG A 117 -9.04 2.36 -17.52
N LEU A 118 -9.05 3.06 -16.39
CA LEU A 118 -9.47 4.47 -16.35
C LEU A 118 -8.47 5.37 -17.09
N ARG A 119 -7.17 5.10 -16.97
CA ARG A 119 -6.10 5.88 -17.63
C ARG A 119 -6.18 5.83 -19.15
N GLU A 120 -6.51 4.67 -19.72
CA GLU A 120 -6.67 4.51 -21.19
C GLU A 120 -7.86 5.29 -21.75
N ASN A 121 -8.86 5.58 -20.92
CA ASN A 121 -10.09 6.25 -21.33
C ASN A 121 -10.05 7.79 -21.16
N ILE A 122 -8.92 8.35 -20.71
CA ILE A 122 -8.73 9.81 -20.61
C ILE A 122 -7.96 10.28 -21.85
N PRO A 123 -8.56 11.13 -22.72
CA PRO A 123 -7.85 11.70 -23.85
C PRO A 123 -6.68 12.56 -23.36
N ARG A 124 -5.50 12.33 -23.97
CA ARG A 124 -4.28 13.11 -23.70
C ARG A 124 -4.31 14.47 -24.36
#